data_AF-A0A1Y1MP15-F1
#
_entry.id   AF-A0A1Y1MP15-F1
#
_cell.length_a   1.000
_cell.length_b   1.000
_cell.length_c   1.000
_cell.angle_alpha   90.00
_cell.angle_beta   90.00
_cell.angle_gamma   90.00
#
_symmetry.space_group_name_H-M   'P 1'
#
loop_
_entity.id
_entity.type
_entity.pdbx_description
1 polymer ?
#
loop_
_entity_poly.entity_id
_entity_poly.type
_entity_poly.pdbx_seq_one_letter_code
_entity_poly.pdbx_strand_id
1 'polypeptide(L)'
;MEKILLQEKTSKYQLALHTQLQTNERQQDQLRLNIKKVEDLIEKLESISEQPEWPNSFIPINPLAYISATIVHTSEHYVKLGSDTYVYMCLKETLRYLQRKLEHEKETLSEYESQANQIKERFNVIADHAVSAETAHMPNEIVSSLGTAYKTSSGLYEIIEAYTED
;
A
#
# COMPACT_ATOMS: atom_id res chain seq x y z
N MET A 1 -23.40 34.70 4.59
CA MET A 1 -23.64 33.50 3.75
C MET A 1 -22.34 32.91 3.20
N GLU A 2 -21.41 33.72 2.65
CA GLU A 2 -20.12 33.20 2.11
C GLU A 2 -19.23 32.47 3.11
N LYS A 3 -19.17 32.88 4.39
CA LYS A 3 -18.36 32.19 5.42
C LYS A 3 -18.81 30.76 5.70
N ILE A 4 -20.10 30.47 5.63
CA ILE A 4 -20.67 29.13 5.87
C ILE A 4 -20.31 28.20 4.71
N LEU A 5 -20.40 28.73 3.48
CA LEU A 5 -20.06 28.00 2.25
C LEU A 5 -18.56 27.66 2.15
N LEU A 6 -17.69 28.53 2.69
CA LEU A 6 -16.25 28.28 2.77
C LEU A 6 -15.93 27.18 3.79
N GLN A 7 -16.56 27.19 4.97
CA GLN A 7 -16.42 26.15 6.00
C GLN A 7 -16.86 24.76 5.52
N GLU A 8 -18.02 24.68 4.84
CA GLU A 8 -18.53 23.41 4.31
C GLU A 8 -17.60 22.80 3.23
N LYS A 9 -16.92 23.63 2.44
CA LYS A 9 -16.03 23.17 1.35
C LYS A 9 -14.64 22.79 1.84
N THR A 10 -14.05 23.54 2.79
CA THR A 10 -12.83 23.12 3.48
C THR A 10 -13.04 21.77 4.17
N SER A 11 -14.22 21.53 4.73
CA SER A 11 -14.59 20.25 5.35
C SER A 11 -14.65 19.10 4.34
N LYS A 12 -15.13 19.31 3.10
CA LYS A 12 -15.14 18.26 2.05
C LYS A 12 -13.75 17.92 1.53
N TYR A 13 -12.91 18.93 1.32
CA TYR A 13 -11.53 18.73 0.88
C TYR A 13 -10.71 17.97 1.93
N GLN A 14 -10.82 18.36 3.20
CA GLN A 14 -10.21 17.65 4.33
C GLN A 14 -10.71 16.21 4.45
N LEU A 15 -12.01 15.97 4.22
CA LEU A 15 -12.57 14.62 4.22
C LEU A 15 -12.01 13.75 3.08
N ALA A 16 -11.83 14.32 1.89
CA ALA A 16 -11.24 13.62 0.74
C ALA A 16 -9.78 13.23 1.01
N LEU A 17 -8.95 14.16 1.50
CA LEU A 17 -7.57 13.88 1.89
C LEU A 17 -7.49 12.85 3.03
N HIS A 18 -8.43 12.89 3.98
CA HIS A 18 -8.45 11.92 5.08
C HIS A 18 -8.77 10.51 4.58
N THR A 19 -9.72 10.39 3.65
CA THR A 19 -10.09 9.11 3.02
C THR A 19 -8.92 8.53 2.21
N GLN A 20 -8.22 9.39 1.46
CA GLN A 20 -7.00 8.99 0.73
C GLN A 20 -5.90 8.52 1.68
N LEU A 21 -5.66 9.26 2.76
CA LEU A 21 -4.67 8.89 3.77
C LEU A 21 -4.99 7.53 4.41
N GLN A 22 -6.24 7.32 4.84
CA GLN A 22 -6.68 6.04 5.41
C GLN A 22 -6.52 4.87 4.44
N THR A 23 -6.82 5.11 3.15
CA THR A 23 -6.64 4.09 2.10
C THR A 23 -5.16 3.75 1.95
N ASN A 24 -4.30 4.77 1.90
CA ASN A 24 -2.86 4.62 1.80
C ASN A 24 -2.28 3.86 3.01
N GLU A 25 -2.66 4.25 4.23
CA GLU A 25 -2.24 3.59 5.47
C GLU A 25 -2.64 2.10 5.48
N ARG A 26 -3.86 1.77 5.03
CA ARG A 26 -4.29 0.38 4.90
C ARG A 26 -3.44 -0.40 3.90
N GLN A 27 -3.06 0.20 2.77
CA GLN A 27 -2.16 -0.44 1.80
C GLN A 27 -0.75 -0.65 2.38
N GLN A 28 -0.22 0.32 3.12
CA GLN A 28 1.06 0.19 3.82
C GLN A 28 1.05 -0.97 4.81
N ASP A 29 0.01 -1.10 5.62
CA ASP A 29 -0.10 -2.20 6.60
C ASP A 29 -0.17 -3.56 5.91
N GLN A 30 -0.90 -3.65 4.79
CA GLN A 30 -0.96 -4.87 3.99
C GLN A 30 0.40 -5.22 3.37
N LEU A 31 1.13 -4.24 2.85
CA LEU A 31 2.48 -4.42 2.31
C LEU A 31 3.47 -4.84 3.39
N ARG A 32 3.47 -4.20 4.57
CA ARG A 32 4.32 -4.59 5.71
C ARG A 32 4.07 -6.04 6.15
N LEU A 33 2.81 -6.46 6.18
CA LEU A 33 2.46 -7.85 6.47
C LEU A 33 2.99 -8.82 5.40
N ASN A 34 2.92 -8.44 4.12
CA ASN A 34 3.42 -9.26 3.02
C ASN A 34 4.94 -9.37 3.04
N ILE A 35 5.64 -8.25 3.22
CA ILE A 35 7.09 -8.17 3.39
C ILE A 35 7.54 -9.12 4.49
N LYS A 36 6.92 -9.03 5.68
CA LYS A 36 7.24 -9.90 6.81
C LYS A 36 7.01 -11.38 6.47
N LYS A 37 5.89 -11.72 5.80
CA LYS A 37 5.61 -13.10 5.39
C LYS A 37 6.65 -13.63 4.41
N VAL A 38 7.14 -12.80 3.48
CA VAL A 38 8.17 -13.18 2.51
C VAL A 38 9.52 -13.33 3.22
N GLU A 39 9.89 -12.44 4.15
CA GLU A 39 11.10 -12.55 4.97
C GLU A 39 11.08 -13.83 5.83
N ASP A 40 10.00 -14.07 6.57
CA ASP A 40 9.80 -15.29 7.37
C ASP A 40 9.87 -16.56 6.49
N LEU A 41 9.39 -16.49 5.24
CA LEU A 41 9.45 -17.62 4.31
C LEU A 41 10.88 -17.87 3.83
N ILE A 42 11.62 -16.82 3.46
CA ILE A 42 13.04 -16.93 3.05
C ILE A 42 13.84 -17.60 4.17
N GLU A 43 13.73 -17.11 5.40
CA GLU A 43 14.46 -17.66 6.56
C GLU A 43 14.11 -19.13 6.79
N LYS A 44 12.82 -19.49 6.70
CA LYS A 44 12.38 -20.88 6.84
C LYS A 44 12.88 -21.79 5.73
N LEU A 45 12.87 -21.33 4.48
CA LEU A 45 13.36 -22.13 3.36
C LEU A 45 14.87 -22.37 3.48
N GLU A 46 15.63 -21.36 3.89
CA GLU A 46 17.06 -21.51 4.16
C GLU A 46 17.29 -22.53 5.27
N SER A 47 16.58 -22.43 6.39
CA SER A 47 16.70 -23.38 7.52
C SER A 47 16.28 -24.81 7.15
N ILE A 48 15.17 -24.99 6.45
CA ILE A 48 14.66 -26.33 6.07
C ILE A 48 15.60 -27.00 5.07
N SER A 49 16.28 -26.22 4.23
CA SER A 49 17.19 -26.75 3.20
C SER A 49 18.52 -27.28 3.72
N GLU A 50 18.85 -27.07 5.00
CA GLU A 50 20.07 -27.59 5.62
C GLU A 50 20.07 -29.14 5.71
N GLN A 51 18.89 -29.75 5.66
CA GLN A 51 18.70 -31.19 5.69
C GLN A 51 17.87 -31.64 4.48
N PRO A 52 18.18 -32.77 3.84
CA PRO A 52 17.42 -33.26 2.67
C PRO A 52 15.96 -33.63 3.02
N GLU A 53 15.70 -33.90 4.30
CA GLU A 53 14.40 -34.23 4.85
C GLU A 53 14.17 -33.48 6.17
N TRP A 54 12.93 -33.05 6.41
CA TRP A 54 12.51 -32.41 7.66
C TRP A 54 11.42 -33.24 8.35
N PRO A 55 11.79 -34.08 9.35
CA PRO A 55 10.87 -35.00 9.99
C PRO A 55 9.92 -34.29 10.98
N ASN A 56 8.84 -34.97 11.36
CA ASN A 56 7.88 -34.55 12.39
C ASN A 56 7.22 -33.18 12.13
N SER A 57 6.97 -32.84 10.88
CA SER A 57 6.24 -31.63 10.50
C SER A 57 4.74 -31.79 10.75
N PHE A 58 4.10 -30.75 11.28
CA PHE A 58 2.64 -30.68 11.39
C PHE A 58 2.10 -29.79 10.27
N ILE A 59 1.51 -30.40 9.24
CA ILE A 59 0.96 -29.70 8.08
C ILE A 59 -0.53 -29.40 8.32
N PRO A 60 -0.96 -28.13 8.29
CA PRO A 60 -2.37 -27.78 8.48
C PRO A 60 -3.21 -28.25 7.29
N ILE A 61 -4.32 -28.96 7.55
CA ILE A 61 -5.34 -29.25 6.52
C ILE A 61 -6.50 -28.26 6.61
N ASN A 62 -6.83 -27.83 7.82
CA ASN A 62 -7.87 -26.84 8.10
C ASN A 62 -7.47 -26.00 9.33
N PRO A 63 -8.21 -24.94 9.70
CA PRO A 63 -7.82 -24.04 10.79
C PRO A 63 -7.61 -24.69 12.16
N LEU A 64 -8.11 -25.91 12.39
CA LEU A 64 -8.05 -26.61 13.69
C LEU A 64 -7.51 -28.05 13.58
N ALA A 65 -6.98 -28.45 12.42
CA ALA A 65 -6.53 -29.83 12.17
C ALA A 65 -5.22 -29.87 11.39
N TYR A 66 -4.34 -30.78 11.82
CA TYR A 66 -2.99 -30.96 11.30
C TYR A 66 -2.73 -32.43 11.02
N ILE A 67 -1.89 -32.72 10.02
CA ILE A 67 -1.30 -34.05 9.80
C ILE A 67 0.16 -34.04 10.19
N SER A 68 0.63 -35.15 10.74
CA SER A 68 2.07 -35.38 10.89
C SER A 68 2.62 -35.92 9.56
N ALA A 69 3.70 -35.32 9.07
CA ALA A 69 4.39 -35.73 7.85
C ALA A 69 5.89 -35.43 7.93
N THR A 70 6.66 -36.11 7.08
CA THR A 70 8.06 -35.76 6.79
C THR A 70 8.08 -34.98 5.49
N ILE A 71 8.72 -33.81 5.49
CA ILE A 71 8.96 -33.05 4.26
C ILE A 71 10.22 -33.63 3.62
N VAL A 72 10.10 -34.08 2.38
CA VAL A 72 11.22 -34.58 1.56
C VAL A 72 11.53 -33.56 0.47
N HIS A 73 12.70 -33.66 -0.16
CA HIS A 73 13.10 -32.76 -1.26
C HIS A 73 13.09 -31.28 -0.85
N THR A 74 13.62 -30.99 0.34
CA THR A 74 13.65 -29.64 0.96
C THR A 74 14.34 -28.56 0.12
N SER A 75 15.12 -28.95 -0.89
CA SER A 75 15.74 -28.04 -1.85
C SER A 75 14.88 -27.71 -3.07
N GLU A 76 13.66 -28.24 -3.17
CA GLU A 76 12.82 -28.18 -4.36
C GLU A 76 11.41 -27.70 -4.01
N HIS A 77 10.90 -26.72 -4.76
CA HIS A 77 9.71 -25.96 -4.36
C HIS A 77 8.76 -25.76 -5.52
N TYR A 78 7.46 -25.80 -5.22
CA TYR A 78 6.41 -25.33 -6.12
C TYR A 78 6.13 -23.85 -5.85
N VAL A 79 6.45 -23.00 -6.82
CA VAL A 79 6.27 -21.55 -6.73
C VAL A 79 5.10 -21.13 -7.61
N LYS A 80 4.14 -20.39 -7.02
CA LYS A 80 2.99 -19.83 -7.73
C LYS A 80 3.38 -18.51 -8.40
N LEU A 81 3.27 -18.41 -9.74
CA LEU A 81 3.65 -17.21 -10.51
C LEU A 81 2.46 -16.36 -10.98
N GLY A 82 1.23 -16.85 -10.83
CA GLY A 82 0.00 -16.20 -11.30
C GLY A 82 -1.25 -16.83 -10.68
N SER A 83 -2.43 -16.64 -11.26
CA SER A 83 -3.69 -17.15 -10.69
C SER A 83 -3.67 -18.69 -10.55
N ASP A 84 -3.17 -19.40 -11.57
CA ASP A 84 -3.30 -20.86 -11.67
C ASP A 84 -2.02 -21.57 -12.14
N THR A 85 -0.89 -20.85 -12.21
CA THR A 85 0.38 -21.41 -12.69
C THR A 85 1.35 -21.66 -11.54
N TYR A 86 1.78 -22.91 -11.41
CA TYR A 86 2.86 -23.33 -10.52
C TYR A 86 4.06 -23.77 -11.34
N VAL A 87 5.25 -23.35 -10.91
CA VAL A 87 6.52 -23.76 -11.51
C VAL A 87 7.36 -24.44 -10.46
N TYR A 88 8.02 -25.51 -10.87
CA TYR A 88 8.99 -26.20 -10.05
C TYR A 88 10.33 -25.48 -10.12
N MET A 89 10.90 -25.12 -8.97
CA MET A 89 12.15 -24.38 -8.86
C MET A 89 13.06 -25.00 -7.81
N CYS A 90 14.36 -24.95 -8.05
CA CYS A 90 15.31 -25.27 -6.98
C CYS A 90 15.34 -24.16 -5.92
N LEU A 91 15.92 -24.44 -4.75
CA LEU A 91 16.03 -23.49 -3.64
C LEU A 91 16.65 -22.16 -4.10
N LYS A 92 17.77 -22.20 -4.83
CA LYS A 92 18.47 -21.00 -5.30
C LYS A 92 17.58 -20.12 -6.19
N GLU A 93 16.79 -20.74 -7.06
CA GLU A 93 15.85 -20.03 -7.93
C GLU A 93 14.67 -19.46 -7.15
N THR A 94 14.16 -20.23 -6.19
CA THR A 94 13.08 -19.85 -5.28
C THR A 94 13.47 -18.65 -4.43
N LEU A 95 14.64 -18.70 -3.78
CA LEU A 95 15.17 -17.60 -2.97
C LEU A 95 15.38 -16.34 -3.83
N ARG A 96 15.96 -16.47 -5.03
CA ARG A 96 16.10 -15.34 -5.95
C ARG A 96 14.75 -14.74 -6.35
N TYR A 97 13.73 -15.58 -6.59
CA TYR A 97 12.38 -15.10 -6.89
C TYR A 97 11.78 -14.35 -5.69
N LEU A 98 11.86 -14.91 -4.49
CA LEU A 98 11.35 -14.30 -3.26
C LEU A 98 12.07 -12.98 -2.94
N GLN A 99 13.39 -12.90 -3.13
CA GLN A 99 14.16 -11.68 -2.96
C GLN A 99 13.71 -10.58 -3.93
N ARG A 100 13.48 -10.92 -5.21
CA ARG A 100 12.95 -9.95 -6.19
C ARG A 100 11.55 -9.48 -5.83
N LYS A 101 10.71 -10.38 -5.32
CA LYS A 101 9.38 -10.04 -4.82
C LYS A 101 9.46 -9.11 -3.60
N LEU A 102 10.36 -9.41 -2.67
CA LEU A 102 10.61 -8.60 -1.48
C LEU A 102 11.07 -7.18 -1.84
N GLU A 103 12.01 -7.06 -2.78
CA GLU A 103 12.49 -5.77 -3.27
C GLU A 103 11.33 -4.94 -3.84
N HIS A 104 10.53 -5.56 -4.72
CA HIS A 104 9.36 -4.90 -5.32
C HIS A 104 8.33 -4.45 -4.27
N GLU A 105 8.05 -5.28 -3.27
CA GLU A 105 7.12 -4.90 -2.18
C GLU A 105 7.68 -3.76 -1.32
N LYS A 106 9.01 -3.71 -1.09
CA LYS A 106 9.69 -2.62 -0.36
C LYS A 106 9.69 -1.31 -1.15
N GLU A 107 9.96 -1.37 -2.45
CA GLU A 107 9.85 -0.21 -3.35
C GLU A 107 8.42 0.34 -3.33
N THR A 108 7.42 -0.53 -3.51
CA THR A 108 6.00 -0.17 -3.46
C THR A 108 5.63 0.46 -2.11
N LEU A 109 6.11 -0.10 -0.99
CA LEU A 109 5.87 0.48 0.34
C LEU A 109 6.46 1.89 0.44
N SER A 110 7.67 2.11 -0.05
CA SER A 110 8.32 3.43 -0.06
C SER A 110 7.52 4.45 -0.89
N GLU A 111 6.90 4.04 -1.99
CA GLU A 111 6.02 4.91 -2.79
C GLU A 111 4.78 5.32 -2.00
N TYR A 112 4.11 4.38 -1.33
CA TYR A 112 2.96 4.68 -0.48
C TYR A 112 3.33 5.57 0.71
N GLU A 113 4.48 5.35 1.35
CA GLU A 113 4.97 6.20 2.43
C GLU A 113 5.25 7.64 1.96
N SER A 114 5.84 7.80 0.77
CA SER A 114 6.05 9.10 0.12
C SER A 114 4.71 9.81 -0.17
N GLN A 115 3.74 9.11 -0.74
CA GLN A 115 2.40 9.63 -1.00
C GLN A 115 1.69 10.06 0.30
N ALA A 116 1.79 9.26 1.37
CA ALA A 116 1.21 9.60 2.67
C ALA A 116 1.85 10.86 3.27
N ASN A 117 3.16 11.03 3.11
CA ASN A 117 3.86 12.25 3.54
C ASN A 117 3.39 13.48 2.75
N GLN A 118 3.22 13.36 1.44
CA GLN A 118 2.66 14.45 0.62
C GLN A 118 1.24 14.82 1.06
N ILE A 119 0.38 13.83 1.35
CA ILE A 119 -0.98 14.09 1.86
C ILE A 119 -0.94 14.80 3.21
N LYS A 120 -0.03 14.41 4.12
CA LYS A 120 0.17 15.07 5.42
C LYS A 120 0.67 16.51 5.27
N GLU A 121 1.56 16.77 4.32
CA GLU A 121 2.00 18.13 3.99
C GLU A 121 0.84 18.99 3.48
N ARG A 122 -0.02 18.44 2.62
CA ARG A 122 -1.23 19.12 2.14
C ARG A 122 -2.18 19.48 3.29
N PHE A 123 -2.32 18.62 4.30
CA PHE A 123 -3.07 18.96 5.52
C PHE A 123 -2.52 20.19 6.25
N ASN A 124 -1.19 20.31 6.36
CA ASN A 124 -0.55 21.44 7.04
C ASN A 124 -0.73 22.76 6.28
N VAL A 125 -0.65 22.73 4.94
CA VAL A 125 -0.88 23.93 4.10
C VAL A 125 -2.31 24.47 4.26
N ILE A 126 -3.30 23.60 4.45
CA ILE A 126 -4.69 24.00 4.68
C ILE A 126 -4.87 24.65 6.06
N ALA A 127 -4.16 24.16 7.07
CA ALA A 127 -4.30 24.61 8.45
C ALA A 127 -3.69 26.01 8.71
N ASP A 128 -2.63 26.39 7.99
CA ASP A 128 -1.75 27.49 8.39
C ASP A 128 -1.96 28.85 7.69
N HIS A 129 -2.96 29.03 6.81
CA HIS A 129 -3.06 30.28 6.03
C HIS A 129 -4.39 31.04 6.16
N ALA A 130 -4.28 32.32 6.52
CA ALA A 130 -5.33 33.31 6.42
C ALA A 130 -5.41 33.85 4.99
N VAL A 131 -6.60 33.81 4.40
CA VAL A 131 -6.88 34.23 3.02
C VAL A 131 -6.42 35.69 2.80
N SER A 132 -5.50 35.90 1.85
CA SER A 132 -5.13 37.24 1.37
C SER A 132 -6.28 37.85 0.54
N ALA A 133 -6.51 39.16 0.72
CA ALA A 133 -7.64 39.91 0.15
C ALA A 133 -7.69 39.93 -1.39
N GLU A 134 -6.60 39.62 -2.08
CA GLU A 134 -6.51 39.67 -3.55
C GLU A 134 -7.17 38.47 -4.26
N THR A 135 -7.43 37.37 -3.54
CA THR A 135 -7.97 36.14 -4.15
C THR A 135 -9.47 35.97 -3.94
N ALA A 136 -10.16 36.89 -3.25
CA ALA A 136 -11.57 36.76 -2.88
C ALA A 136 -12.54 36.51 -4.06
N HIS A 137 -12.20 36.98 -5.27
CA HIS A 137 -13.07 36.89 -6.45
C HIS A 137 -12.95 35.60 -7.27
N MET A 138 -11.96 34.74 -6.97
CA MET A 138 -11.77 33.48 -7.71
C MET A 138 -12.66 32.36 -7.16
N PRO A 139 -13.28 31.50 -8.01
CA PRO A 139 -14.22 30.46 -7.60
C PRO A 139 -13.58 29.44 -6.65
N ASN A 140 -14.27 29.01 -5.59
CA ASN A 140 -13.63 28.12 -4.60
C ASN A 140 -13.34 26.69 -5.10
N GLU A 141 -13.96 26.28 -6.21
CA GLU A 141 -13.68 25.01 -6.87
C GLU A 141 -13.80 25.15 -8.39
N ILE A 142 -13.01 24.36 -9.13
CA ILE A 142 -13.10 24.21 -10.58
C ILE A 142 -13.25 22.72 -10.85
N VAL A 143 -14.45 22.29 -11.26
CA VAL A 143 -14.74 20.90 -11.61
C VAL A 143 -14.42 20.69 -13.09
N SER A 144 -13.64 19.66 -13.39
CA SER A 144 -13.33 19.24 -14.75
C SER A 144 -13.52 17.73 -14.92
N SER A 145 -13.45 17.25 -16.17
CA SER A 145 -13.46 15.82 -16.46
C SER A 145 -12.22 15.06 -15.95
N LEU A 146 -11.15 15.77 -15.56
CA LEU A 146 -9.89 15.18 -15.07
C LEU A 146 -9.81 15.19 -13.54
N GLY A 147 -10.71 15.89 -12.86
CA GLY A 147 -10.63 16.10 -11.42
C GLY A 147 -11.23 17.43 -10.97
N THR A 148 -11.18 17.67 -9.67
CA THR A 148 -11.67 18.89 -9.03
C THR A 148 -10.51 19.69 -8.45
N ALA A 149 -10.35 20.93 -8.90
CA ALA A 149 -9.40 21.86 -8.32
C ALA A 149 -10.06 22.61 -7.16
N TYR A 150 -9.50 22.53 -5.96
CA TYR A 150 -9.97 23.25 -4.79
C TYR A 150 -9.07 24.44 -4.52
N LYS A 151 -9.69 25.60 -4.27
CA LYS A 151 -8.96 26.79 -3.87
C LYS A 151 -8.47 26.63 -2.42
N THR A 152 -7.16 26.68 -2.26
CA THR A 152 -6.47 26.64 -0.98
C THR A 152 -6.58 27.98 -0.24
N SER A 153 -6.27 27.96 1.05
CA SER A 153 -6.22 29.13 1.91
C SER A 153 -5.21 30.20 1.47
N SER A 154 -4.16 29.80 0.74
CA SER A 154 -3.19 30.71 0.11
C SER A 154 -3.69 31.38 -1.18
N GLY A 155 -4.88 30.99 -1.65
CA GLY A 155 -5.49 31.50 -2.87
C GLY A 155 -5.00 30.81 -4.15
N LEU A 156 -4.19 29.75 -4.04
CA LEU A 156 -3.82 28.85 -5.14
C LEU A 156 -4.86 27.73 -5.32
N TYR A 157 -4.90 27.07 -6.48
CA TYR A 157 -5.73 25.89 -6.70
C TYR A 157 -4.90 24.62 -6.60
N GLU A 158 -5.44 23.63 -5.88
CA GLU A 158 -4.89 22.29 -5.81
C GLU A 158 -5.85 21.30 -6.46
N ILE A 159 -5.36 20.50 -7.40
CA ILE A 159 -6.17 19.55 -8.17
C ILE A 159 -6.20 18.21 -7.43
N ILE A 160 -7.41 17.75 -7.08
CA ILE A 160 -7.67 16.34 -6.79
C ILE A 160 -8.13 15.68 -8.07
N GLU A 161 -7.29 14.82 -8.63
CA GLU A 161 -7.65 13.97 -9.75
C GLU A 161 -8.70 12.95 -9.30
N ALA A 162 -9.74 12.77 -10.10
CA ALA A 162 -10.67 11.68 -9.90
C ALA A 162 -9.96 10.43 -10.42
N TYR A 163 -9.52 9.54 -9.52
CA TYR A 163 -9.12 8.20 -9.92
C TYR A 163 -10.37 7.52 -10.49
N THR A 164 -10.49 7.48 -11.81
CA THR A 164 -11.39 6.55 -12.48
C THR A 164 -10.80 5.16 -12.25
N GLU A 165 -11.52 4.34 -11.48
CA GLU A 165 -11.29 2.90 -11.49
C GLU A 165 -11.53 2.41 -12.91
N ASP A 166 -10.45 2.03 -13.61
CA ASP A 166 -10.50 1.20 -14.81
C ASP A 166 -10.60 -0.28 -14.43
#